data_AF-A0A6J7E8K6-F1
#
_entry.id   AF-A0A6J7E8K6-F1
#
_cell.length_a   1.000
_cell.length_b   1.000
_cell.length_c   1.000
_cell.angle_alpha   90.00
_cell.angle_beta   90.00
_cell.angle_gamma   90.00
#
_symmetry.space_group_name_H-M   'P 1'
#
loop_
_entity.id
_entity.type
_entity.pdbx_description
1 polymer ?
#
loop_
_entity_poly.entity_id
_entity_poly.type
_entity_poly.pdbx_seq_one_letter_code
_entity_poly.pdbx_strand_id
1 'polypeptide(L)'
;MDWPLEQYVRDAKIDTLYEGTTAIQGLDFFFRKIIKDQGRAIGLLAKQIGKFAASDGELANEKSELSKALQEVNTAMGSLVGVAMASQEDPKELYKIGQSSSRLLMMVGDLITAWLLLRQAEIASAKIGAASDRDRAFYEGKIASAKFFIRNVLPNLATDRAIIENVDNSIMEISENAF
;
A
#
# COMPACT_ATOMS: atom_id res chain seq x y z
N MET A 1 -28.80 22.59 -10.88
CA MET A 1 -27.73 22.62 -9.87
C MET A 1 -26.58 21.84 -10.47
N ASP A 2 -25.50 22.54 -10.83
CA ASP A 2 -24.25 21.88 -11.21
C ASP A 2 -23.52 21.49 -9.91
N TRP A 3 -23.14 20.22 -9.80
CA TRP A 3 -22.46 19.68 -8.63
C TRP A 3 -20.94 19.84 -8.80
N PRO A 4 -20.17 20.06 -7.71
CA PRO A 4 -18.73 20.32 -7.82
C PRO A 4 -17.90 19.07 -8.15
N LEU A 5 -18.50 17.87 -8.23
CA LEU A 5 -17.78 16.61 -8.41
C LEU A 5 -16.95 16.59 -9.71
N GLU A 6 -17.49 17.10 -10.81
CA GLU A 6 -16.73 17.15 -12.06
C GLU A 6 -15.48 18.04 -11.94
N GLN A 7 -15.59 19.13 -11.18
CA GLN A 7 -14.48 20.02 -10.92
C GLN A 7 -13.42 19.33 -10.05
N TYR A 8 -13.82 18.62 -9.00
CA TYR A 8 -12.87 17.86 -8.18
C TYR A 8 -12.08 16.83 -8.98
N VAL A 9 -12.73 16.11 -9.91
CA VAL A 9 -12.04 15.12 -10.76
C VAL A 9 -11.06 15.80 -11.71
N ARG A 10 -11.43 16.92 -12.32
CA ARG A 10 -10.55 17.69 -13.21
C ARG A 10 -9.34 18.25 -12.45
N ASP A 11 -9.60 18.85 -11.30
CA ASP A 11 -8.57 19.53 -10.51
C ASP A 11 -7.60 18.51 -9.90
N ALA A 12 -8.08 17.34 -9.43
CA ALA A 12 -7.23 16.29 -8.85
C ALA A 12 -6.39 15.54 -9.91
N LYS A 13 -6.69 15.64 -11.20
CA LYS A 13 -5.95 14.88 -12.23
C LYS A 13 -4.49 15.30 -12.32
N ILE A 14 -4.22 16.59 -12.08
CA ILE A 14 -2.85 17.14 -12.14
C ILE A 14 -1.94 16.56 -11.05
N ASP A 15 -2.51 16.12 -9.91
CA ASP A 15 -1.76 15.61 -8.76
C ASP A 15 -0.96 14.34 -9.09
N THR A 16 -1.35 13.61 -10.14
CA THR A 16 -0.65 12.39 -10.59
C THR A 16 0.48 12.67 -11.59
N LEU A 17 0.65 13.93 -12.00
CA LEU A 17 1.53 14.35 -13.10
C LEU A 17 2.56 15.40 -12.67
N TYR A 18 2.11 16.41 -11.93
CA TYR A 18 2.97 17.50 -11.46
C TYR A 18 3.87 17.02 -10.31
N GLU A 19 5.07 17.60 -10.17
CA GLU A 19 6.09 17.20 -9.17
C GLU A 19 6.59 15.74 -9.26
N GLY A 20 6.37 15.11 -10.41
CA GLY A 20 6.85 13.77 -10.72
C GLY A 20 5.69 12.79 -10.84
N THR A 21 5.60 12.14 -12.00
CA THR A 21 4.53 11.19 -12.30
C THR A 21 4.53 10.01 -11.33
N THR A 22 3.40 9.32 -11.19
CA THR A 22 3.29 8.12 -10.33
C THR A 22 4.40 7.08 -10.62
N ALA A 23 4.79 6.90 -11.88
CA ALA A 23 5.90 6.02 -12.24
C ALA A 23 7.25 6.49 -11.67
N ILE A 24 7.53 7.79 -11.75
CA ILE A 24 8.73 8.39 -11.14
C ILE A 24 8.69 8.27 -9.61
N GLN A 25 7.54 8.47 -8.99
CA GLN A 25 7.39 8.28 -7.54
C GLN A 25 7.61 6.82 -7.14
N GLY A 26 7.10 5.86 -7.91
CA GLY A 26 7.32 4.43 -7.67
C GLY A 26 8.80 4.03 -7.75
N LEU A 27 9.51 4.53 -8.77
CA LEU A 27 10.94 4.31 -8.93
C LEU A 27 11.77 4.99 -7.83
N ASP A 28 11.43 6.24 -7.46
CA ASP A 28 12.08 6.94 -6.35
C ASP A 28 11.88 6.20 -5.03
N PHE A 29 10.65 5.76 -4.75
CA PHE A 29 10.31 4.99 -3.57
C PHE A 29 11.17 3.72 -3.48
N PHE A 30 11.23 2.94 -4.55
CA PHE A 30 12.02 1.71 -4.54
C PHE A 30 13.54 1.99 -4.48
N PHE A 31 14.10 2.70 -5.45
CA PHE A 31 15.56 2.84 -5.54
C PHE A 31 16.13 3.77 -4.48
N ARG A 32 15.47 4.91 -4.21
CA ARG A 32 16.01 5.93 -3.31
C ARG A 32 15.58 5.73 -1.86
N LYS A 33 14.34 5.32 -1.61
CA LYS A 33 13.80 5.20 -0.23
C LYS A 33 13.95 3.80 0.36
N ILE A 34 14.09 2.76 -0.47
CA ILE A 34 14.32 1.38 -0.01
C ILE A 34 15.76 0.96 -0.25
N ILE A 35 16.22 0.87 -1.50
CA ILE A 35 17.55 0.32 -1.83
C ILE A 35 18.68 1.18 -1.26
N LYS A 36 18.71 2.48 -1.59
CA LYS A 36 19.75 3.39 -1.10
C LYS A 36 19.75 3.55 0.42
N ASP A 37 18.58 3.47 1.05
CA ASP A 37 18.45 3.53 2.51
C ASP A 37 18.74 2.18 3.21
N GLN A 38 19.03 1.12 2.44
CA GLN A 38 19.24 -0.24 2.94
C GLN A 38 18.04 -0.75 3.74
N GLY A 39 16.82 -0.35 3.34
CA GLY A 39 15.57 -0.78 3.95
C GLY A 39 15.34 -0.31 5.39
N ARG A 40 16.14 0.62 5.92
CA ARG A 40 16.04 1.02 7.34
C ARG A 40 14.70 1.67 7.67
N ALA A 41 14.27 2.67 6.90
CA ALA A 41 13.03 3.40 7.15
C ALA A 41 11.80 2.49 6.99
N ILE A 42 11.73 1.72 5.90
CA ILE A 42 10.60 0.80 5.66
C ILE A 42 10.57 -0.33 6.70
N GLY A 43 11.74 -0.82 7.15
CA GLY A 43 11.83 -1.81 8.21
C GLY A 43 11.37 -1.28 9.57
N LEU A 44 11.62 -0.01 9.88
CA LEU A 44 11.08 0.64 11.09
C LEU A 44 9.55 0.75 11.03
N LEU A 45 9.00 1.13 9.88
CA LEU A 45 7.56 1.19 9.67
C LEU A 45 6.91 -0.19 9.80
N ALA A 46 7.47 -1.21 9.13
CA ALA A 46 7.00 -2.59 9.21
C ALA A 46 6.99 -3.11 10.66
N LYS A 47 8.01 -2.78 11.47
CA LYS A 47 8.05 -3.11 12.89
C LYS A 47 6.94 -2.45 13.69
N GLN A 48 6.61 -1.18 13.41
CA GLN A 48 5.51 -0.49 14.09
C GLN A 48 4.15 -1.10 13.73
N ILE A 49 3.93 -1.39 12.44
CA ILE A 49 2.71 -2.04 11.96
C ILE A 49 2.58 -3.43 12.58
N GLY A 50 3.64 -4.23 12.53
CA GLY A 50 3.67 -5.59 13.11
C GLY A 50 3.43 -5.58 14.63
N LYS A 51 4.03 -4.63 15.36
CA LYS A 51 3.80 -4.47 16.80
C LYS A 51 2.34 -4.13 17.11
N PHE A 52 1.71 -3.27 16.32
CA PHE A 52 0.29 -2.94 16.48
C PHE A 52 -0.61 -4.13 16.10
N ALA A 53 -0.31 -4.83 15.00
CA ALA A 53 -1.06 -6.00 14.58
C ALA A 53 -0.98 -7.16 15.60
N ALA A 54 0.12 -7.25 16.35
CA ALA A 54 0.31 -8.24 17.40
C ALA A 54 -0.17 -7.77 18.79
N SER A 55 -0.67 -6.54 18.94
CA SER A 55 -1.10 -6.05 20.25
C SER A 55 -2.48 -6.59 20.62
N ASP A 56 -2.67 -6.85 21.90
CA ASP A 56 -3.98 -7.18 22.46
C ASP A 56 -4.96 -6.01 22.32
N GLY A 57 -6.25 -6.30 22.47
CA GLY A 57 -7.32 -5.32 22.48
C GLY A 57 -8.44 -5.63 21.50
N GLU A 58 -9.21 -4.60 21.16
CA GLU A 58 -10.32 -4.66 20.23
C GLU A 58 -9.84 -5.02 18.81
N LEU A 59 -10.76 -5.54 17.99
CA LEU A 59 -10.53 -5.78 16.55
C LEU A 59 -9.43 -6.83 16.26
N ALA A 60 -9.31 -7.86 17.11
CA ALA A 60 -8.28 -8.90 16.97
C ALA A 60 -8.28 -9.58 15.57
N ASN A 61 -9.46 -9.85 15.00
CA ASN A 61 -9.57 -10.42 13.66
C ASN A 61 -9.00 -9.46 12.60
N GLU A 62 -9.38 -8.19 12.63
CA GLU A 62 -8.87 -7.21 11.68
C GLU A 62 -7.37 -6.96 11.84
N LYS A 63 -6.83 -7.02 13.07
CA LYS A 63 -5.37 -6.98 13.32
C LYS A 63 -4.64 -8.19 12.74
N SER A 64 -5.24 -9.38 12.80
CA SER A 64 -4.71 -10.58 12.15
C SER A 64 -4.60 -10.40 10.63
N GLU A 65 -5.64 -9.84 10.00
CA GLU A 65 -5.62 -9.54 8.56
C GLU A 65 -4.58 -8.47 8.22
N LEU A 66 -4.39 -7.45 9.06
CA LEU A 66 -3.30 -6.48 8.89
C LEU A 66 -1.92 -7.15 8.94
N SER A 67 -1.72 -8.13 9.82
CA SER A 67 -0.48 -8.91 9.90
C SER A 67 -0.21 -9.68 8.60
N LYS A 68 -1.24 -10.32 8.03
CA LYS A 68 -1.15 -11.00 6.73
C LYS A 68 -0.81 -10.01 5.62
N ALA A 69 -1.52 -8.88 5.53
CA ALA A 69 -1.24 -7.82 4.57
C ALA A 69 0.21 -7.30 4.66
N LEU A 70 0.75 -7.14 5.87
CA LEU A 70 2.15 -6.79 6.07
C LEU A 70 3.10 -7.85 5.49
N GLN A 71 2.78 -9.14 5.63
CA GLN A 71 3.54 -10.22 5.00
C GLN A 71 3.45 -10.16 3.47
N GLU A 72 2.27 -9.90 2.90
CA GLU A 72 2.11 -9.76 1.44
C GLU A 72 3.04 -8.67 0.87
N VAL A 73 3.07 -7.50 1.52
CA VAL A 73 3.93 -6.37 1.12
C VAL A 73 5.42 -6.69 1.31
N ASN A 74 5.79 -7.33 2.42
CA ASN A 74 7.18 -7.72 2.66
C ASN A 74 7.69 -8.71 1.61
N THR A 75 6.86 -9.69 1.23
CA THR A 75 7.21 -10.65 0.18
C THR A 75 7.33 -9.98 -1.18
N ALA A 76 6.36 -9.15 -1.58
CA ALA A 76 6.42 -8.40 -2.84
C ALA A 76 7.68 -7.51 -2.94
N MET A 77 8.01 -6.82 -1.85
CA MET A 77 9.23 -6.01 -1.75
C MET A 77 10.49 -6.87 -1.84
N GLY A 78 10.52 -8.03 -1.15
CA GLY A 78 11.62 -8.98 -1.23
C GLY A 78 11.86 -9.51 -2.65
N SER A 79 10.79 -9.81 -3.39
CA SER A 79 10.87 -10.21 -4.79
C SER A 79 11.52 -9.15 -5.66
N LEU A 80 11.12 -7.87 -5.52
CA LEU A 80 11.74 -6.77 -6.28
C LEU A 80 13.20 -6.49 -5.86
N VAL A 81 13.56 -6.69 -4.59
CA VAL A 81 14.97 -6.64 -4.16
C VAL A 81 15.76 -7.77 -4.82
N GLY A 82 15.20 -8.98 -4.92
CA GLY A 82 15.79 -10.10 -5.66
C GLY A 82 16.04 -9.76 -7.12
N VAL A 83 15.07 -9.14 -7.80
CA VAL A 83 15.22 -8.62 -9.17
C VAL A 83 16.35 -7.58 -9.26
N ALA A 84 16.44 -6.65 -8.31
CA ALA A 84 17.51 -5.66 -8.29
C ALA A 84 18.90 -6.30 -8.14
N MET A 85 19.01 -7.38 -7.36
CA MET A 85 20.25 -8.15 -7.24
C MET A 85 20.58 -8.89 -8.54
N ALA A 86 19.61 -9.57 -9.15
CA ALA A 86 19.79 -10.26 -10.43
C ALA A 86 20.23 -9.30 -11.54
N SER A 87 19.81 -8.03 -11.46
CA SER A 87 20.20 -7.01 -12.44
C SER A 87 21.68 -6.65 -12.48
N GLN A 88 22.46 -7.06 -11.47
CA GLN A 88 23.91 -6.93 -11.50
C GLN A 88 24.56 -7.87 -12.52
N GLU A 89 23.90 -8.99 -12.84
CA GLU A 89 24.34 -9.98 -13.83
C GLU A 89 23.62 -9.77 -15.18
N ASP A 90 22.30 -9.53 -15.15
CA ASP A 90 21.50 -9.22 -16.34
C ASP A 90 20.76 -7.88 -16.19
N PRO A 91 21.27 -6.78 -16.79
CA PRO A 91 20.62 -5.47 -16.72
C PRO A 91 19.15 -5.45 -17.17
N LYS A 92 18.69 -6.40 -17.99
CA LYS A 92 17.29 -6.48 -18.44
C LYS A 92 16.32 -6.81 -17.31
N GLU A 93 16.80 -7.37 -16.20
CA GLU A 93 15.98 -7.61 -15.02
C GLU A 93 15.43 -6.30 -14.42
N LEU A 94 16.10 -5.15 -14.64
CA LEU A 94 15.61 -3.84 -14.19
C LEU A 94 14.23 -3.48 -14.76
N TYR A 95 13.88 -4.00 -15.94
CA TYR A 95 12.56 -3.71 -16.53
C TYR A 95 11.42 -4.21 -15.64
N LYS A 96 11.59 -5.35 -14.97
CA LYS A 96 10.59 -5.91 -14.05
C LYS A 96 10.31 -4.99 -12.86
N ILE A 97 11.32 -4.26 -12.38
CA ILE A 97 11.14 -3.21 -11.36
C ILE A 97 10.36 -2.03 -11.96
N GLY A 98 10.69 -1.60 -13.18
CA GLY A 98 9.93 -0.56 -13.89
C GLY A 98 8.44 -0.90 -14.01
N GLN A 99 8.13 -2.13 -14.40
CA GLN A 99 6.78 -2.66 -14.54
C GLN A 99 6.00 -2.75 -13.21
N SER A 100 6.69 -2.95 -12.09
CA SER A 100 6.07 -3.26 -10.80
C SER A 100 6.13 -2.15 -9.75
N SER A 101 7.01 -1.17 -9.91
CA SER A 101 7.33 -0.16 -8.88
C SER A 101 6.13 0.67 -8.44
N SER A 102 5.26 1.08 -9.37
CA SER A 102 4.02 1.81 -9.04
C SER A 102 3.04 0.94 -8.26
N ARG A 103 2.97 -0.36 -8.56
CA ARG A 103 2.13 -1.31 -7.83
C ARG A 103 2.63 -1.48 -6.39
N LEU A 104 3.94 -1.68 -6.20
CA LEU A 104 4.52 -1.75 -4.85
C LEU A 104 4.25 -0.46 -4.04
N LEU A 105 4.36 0.71 -4.68
CA LEU A 105 4.07 1.98 -4.03
C LEU A 105 2.61 2.03 -3.51
N MET A 106 1.65 1.62 -4.34
CA MET A 106 0.24 1.58 -3.95
C MET A 106 -0.02 0.54 -2.85
N MET A 107 0.59 -0.65 -2.94
CA MET A 107 0.47 -1.69 -1.91
C MET A 107 0.90 -1.18 -0.52
N VAL A 108 2.02 -0.44 -0.46
CA VAL A 108 2.50 0.17 0.79
C VAL A 108 1.52 1.25 1.28
N GLY A 109 0.95 2.05 0.36
CA GLY A 109 -0.06 3.05 0.69
C GLY A 109 -1.31 2.45 1.33
N ASP A 110 -1.84 1.36 0.77
CA ASP A 110 -3.00 0.65 1.31
C ASP A 110 -2.71 0.02 2.67
N LEU A 111 -1.52 -0.59 2.83
CA LEU A 111 -1.09 -1.14 4.12
C LEU A 111 -1.03 -0.05 5.21
N ILE A 112 -0.44 1.11 4.92
CA ILE A 112 -0.38 2.24 5.87
C ILE A 112 -1.78 2.76 6.18
N THR A 113 -2.64 2.89 5.16
CA THR A 113 -4.02 3.36 5.33
C THR A 113 -4.80 2.42 6.24
N ALA A 114 -4.73 1.11 5.99
CA ALA A 114 -5.33 0.08 6.84
C ALA A 114 -4.85 0.15 8.29
N TRP A 115 -3.53 0.27 8.49
CA TRP A 115 -2.94 0.38 9.82
C TRP A 115 -3.47 1.60 10.57
N LEU A 116 -3.49 2.78 9.94
CA LEU A 116 -3.95 4.01 10.57
C LEU A 116 -5.46 4.01 10.82
N LEU A 117 -6.27 3.44 9.91
CA LEU A 117 -7.70 3.26 10.14
C LEU A 117 -7.96 2.33 11.33
N LEU A 118 -7.23 1.22 11.46
CA LEU A 118 -7.38 0.33 12.60
C LEU A 118 -6.94 0.96 13.92
N ARG A 119 -5.86 1.76 13.92
CA ARG A 119 -5.48 2.54 15.11
C ARG A 119 -6.58 3.51 15.53
N GLN A 120 -7.22 4.19 14.58
CA GLN A 120 -8.36 5.07 14.87
C GLN A 120 -9.56 4.28 15.40
N ALA A 121 -9.84 3.11 14.83
CA ALA A 121 -10.95 2.26 15.26
C ALA A 121 -10.73 1.67 16.65
N GLU A 122 -9.52 1.28 17.03
CA GLU A 122 -9.20 0.83 18.39
C GLU A 122 -9.45 1.94 19.43
N ILE A 123 -9.01 3.16 19.14
CA ILE A 123 -9.28 4.33 19.99
C ILE A 123 -10.79 4.62 20.07
N ALA A 124 -11.51 4.50 18.94
CA ALA A 124 -12.94 4.71 18.88
C ALA A 124 -13.69 3.65 19.72
N SER A 125 -13.33 2.37 19.61
CA SER A 125 -13.91 1.29 20.40
C SER A 125 -13.72 1.49 21.90
N ALA A 126 -12.56 1.99 22.32
CA ALA A 126 -12.30 2.28 23.74
C ALA A 126 -13.13 3.46 24.29
N LYS A 127 -13.53 4.41 23.44
CA LYS A 127 -14.23 5.64 23.86
C LYS A 127 -15.75 5.59 23.71
N ILE A 128 -16.27 4.71 22.86
CA ILE A 128 -17.68 4.72 22.46
C ILE A 128 -18.65 4.55 23.64
N GLY A 129 -18.30 3.76 24.65
CA GLY A 129 -19.16 3.48 25.81
C GLY A 129 -19.48 4.70 26.68
N ALA A 130 -18.63 5.72 26.66
CA ALA A 130 -18.79 6.97 27.42
C ALA A 130 -19.07 8.19 26.54
N ALA A 131 -19.30 7.97 25.23
CA ALA A 131 -19.45 9.05 24.27
C ALA A 131 -20.84 9.68 24.29
N SER A 132 -20.90 11.00 23.99
CA SER A 132 -22.15 11.68 23.64
C SER A 132 -22.76 11.07 22.37
N ASP A 133 -24.05 11.30 22.09
CA ASP A 133 -24.71 10.72 20.90
C ASP A 133 -24.02 11.11 19.58
N ARG A 134 -23.58 12.36 19.45
CA ARG A 134 -22.83 12.84 18.28
C ARG A 134 -21.48 12.12 18.15
N ASP A 135 -20.75 12.01 19.25
CA ASP A 135 -19.40 11.41 19.23
C ASP A 135 -19.49 9.88 19.06
N ARG A 136 -20.56 9.26 19.55
CA ARG A 136 -20.88 7.84 19.33
C ARG A 136 -21.02 7.54 17.84
N ALA A 137 -21.84 8.29 17.11
CA ALA A 137 -22.01 8.10 15.67
C ALA A 137 -20.69 8.25 14.90
N PHE A 138 -19.84 9.21 15.30
CA PHE A 138 -18.50 9.38 14.73
C PHE A 138 -17.60 8.15 14.99
N TYR A 139 -17.59 7.64 16.23
CA TYR A 139 -16.81 6.45 16.60
C TYR A 139 -17.28 5.19 15.88
N GLU A 140 -18.60 4.99 15.75
CA GLU A 140 -19.18 3.91 14.96
C GLU A 140 -18.71 3.98 13.50
N GLY A 141 -18.71 5.18 12.91
CA GLY A 141 -18.19 5.43 11.57
C GLY A 141 -16.71 5.07 11.41
N LYS A 142 -15.86 5.39 12.40
CA LYS A 142 -14.44 5.00 12.39
C LYS A 142 -14.23 3.50 12.44
N ILE A 143 -14.98 2.80 13.29
CA ILE A 143 -14.91 1.34 13.40
C ILE A 143 -15.40 0.68 12.11
N ALA A 144 -16.53 1.14 11.57
CA ALA A 144 -17.10 0.62 10.32
C ALA A 144 -16.16 0.83 9.13
N SER A 145 -15.57 2.03 9.00
CA SER A 145 -14.63 2.35 7.91
C SER A 145 -13.38 1.48 7.94
N ALA A 146 -12.80 1.26 9.13
CA ALA A 146 -11.65 0.38 9.27
C ALA A 146 -11.99 -1.07 8.90
N LYS A 147 -13.10 -1.61 9.43
CA LYS A 147 -13.57 -2.97 9.08
C LYS A 147 -13.81 -3.12 7.59
N PHE A 148 -14.43 -2.12 6.95
CA PHE A 148 -14.65 -2.14 5.51
C PHE A 148 -13.33 -2.20 4.73
N PHE A 149 -12.38 -1.32 5.04
CA PHE A 149 -11.10 -1.26 4.34
C PHE A 149 -10.30 -2.55 4.48
N ILE A 150 -10.25 -3.11 5.70
CA ILE A 150 -9.57 -4.39 5.96
C ILE A 150 -10.20 -5.54 5.18
N ARG A 151 -11.52 -5.57 5.03
CA ARG A 151 -12.22 -6.69 4.39
C ARG A 151 -12.36 -6.56 2.87
N ASN A 152 -12.30 -5.35 2.32
CA ASN A 152 -12.62 -5.09 0.91
C ASN A 152 -11.46 -4.50 0.11
N VAL A 153 -10.47 -3.88 0.75
CA VAL A 153 -9.32 -3.26 0.06
C VAL A 153 -8.07 -4.09 0.27
N LEU A 154 -7.71 -4.39 1.53
CA LEU A 154 -6.49 -5.15 1.83
C LEU A 154 -6.34 -6.51 1.11
N PRO A 155 -7.40 -7.30 0.83
CA PRO A 155 -7.23 -8.57 0.13
C PRO A 155 -6.57 -8.43 -1.25
N ASN A 156 -6.67 -7.26 -1.89
CA ASN A 156 -6.01 -7.01 -3.18
C ASN A 156 -4.48 -7.12 -3.10
N LEU A 157 -3.89 -6.91 -1.92
CA LEU A 157 -2.44 -7.00 -1.73
C LEU A 157 -1.90 -8.41 -2.02
N ALA A 158 -2.68 -9.46 -1.74
CA ALA A 158 -2.28 -10.83 -2.06
C ALA A 158 -2.25 -11.07 -3.58
N THR A 159 -3.20 -10.48 -4.31
CA THR A 159 -3.22 -10.49 -5.78
C THR A 159 -2.05 -9.69 -6.34
N ASP A 160 -1.80 -8.48 -5.82
CA ASP A 160 -0.71 -7.65 -6.28
C ASP A 160 0.66 -8.28 -6.02
N ARG A 161 0.85 -8.93 -4.86
CA ARG A 161 2.05 -9.74 -4.59
C ARG A 161 2.23 -10.82 -5.65
N ALA A 162 1.18 -11.60 -5.92
CA ALA A 162 1.25 -12.68 -6.91
C ALA A 162 1.60 -12.15 -8.31
N ILE A 163 1.06 -10.99 -8.71
CA ILE A 163 1.41 -10.34 -9.98
C ILE A 163 2.90 -9.95 -10.00
N ILE A 164 3.40 -9.34 -8.91
CA ILE A 164 4.81 -8.92 -8.81
C ILE A 164 5.76 -10.13 -8.85
N GLU A 165 5.41 -11.24 -8.22
CA GLU A 165 6.23 -12.47 -8.24
C GLU A 165 6.29 -13.12 -9.62
N ASN A 166 5.27 -12.93 -10.44
CA ASN A 166 5.17 -13.54 -11.77
C ASN A 166 5.52 -12.57 -12.91
N VAL A 167 6.03 -11.37 -12.61
CA VAL A 167 6.39 -10.40 -13.65
C VAL A 167 7.52 -10.95 -14.53
N ASP A 168 7.35 -10.82 -15.84
CA ASP A 168 8.35 -11.21 -16.84
C ASP A 168 8.61 -10.08 -17.84
N ASN A 169 9.48 -10.33 -18.83
CA ASN A 169 9.90 -9.35 -19.82
C ASN A 169 9.20 -9.51 -21.18
N SER A 170 8.13 -10.32 -21.30
CA SER A 170 7.43 -10.55 -22.57
C SER A 170 6.97 -9.24 -23.21
N ILE A 171 6.48 -8.28 -22.41
CA ILE A 171 6.06 -6.95 -22.91
C ILE A 171 7.23 -6.03 -23.27
N MET A 172 8.44 -6.34 -22.79
CA MET A 172 9.66 -5.60 -23.10
C MET A 172 10.39 -6.19 -24.31
N GLU A 173 10.07 -7.42 -24.68
CA GLU A 173 10.70 -8.17 -25.77
C GLU A 173 9.88 -8.14 -27.08
N ILE A 174 8.60 -7.80 -27.00
CA ILE A 174 7.74 -7.65 -28.17
C ILE A 174 8.15 -6.44 -29.02
N SER A 175 7.95 -6.53 -30.34
CA SER A 175 8.19 -5.42 -31.27
C SER A 175 7.22 -4.27 -31.02
N GLU A 176 7.71 -3.03 -31.10
CA GLU A 176 6.88 -1.82 -31.04
C GLU A 176 5.76 -1.82 -32.09
N ASN A 177 5.99 -2.40 -33.28
CA ASN A 177 4.99 -2.51 -34.34
C ASN A 177 3.78 -3.41 -34.00
N ALA A 178 3.81 -4.11 -32.86
CA ALA A 178 2.70 -4.94 -32.38
C ALA A 178 1.70 -4.19 -31.47
N PHE A 179 1.94 -2.90 -31.18
CA PHE A 179 1.04 -2.00 -30.44
C PHE A 179 0.35 -1.02 -31.38
#